data_AF-A0AAW0NCW3-F1
#
_entry.id   AF-A0AAW0NCW3-F1
#
_cell.length_a   1.000
_cell.length_b   1.000
_cell.length_c   1.000
_cell.angle_alpha   90.00
_cell.angle_beta   90.00
_cell.angle_gamma   90.00
#
_symmetry.space_group_name_H-M   'P 1'
#
loop_
_entity.id
_entity.type
_entity.pdbx_description
1 polymer ?
#
loop_
_entity_poly.entity_id
_entity_poly.type
_entity_poly.pdbx_seq_one_letter_code
_entity_poly.pdbx_strand_id
1 'polypeptide(L)'
;MGEKRLEDFNAVLRGMVLFFQKDDYRRELQVSEEVVSVHHSLAEEASEYNKRPHVFRLQTADWRVFLFQASSKAEMASWINRINLVSALQSSPPFPAAVGSQRRFCRPILPASQSANTLDRQMQSHMGMLESFRADLLHLHENPPEGRRAKAKDLEEHRLRAEYLQHEICRYEAYIQVLEVWKSVNSDGTFGSADLNLFDRNLCTAAFEENGEGGGLKKSHSSPSLELEVPAPAVVKVRRNISERRRTAGHRSQME
;
A
#
# COMPACT_ATOMS: atom_id res chain seq x y z
N MET A 1 -28.10 -5.13 -0.31
CA MET A 1 -26.77 -5.00 -0.94
C MET A 1 -26.85 -3.85 -1.91
N GLY A 2 -26.12 -2.75 -1.68
CA GLY A 2 -26.07 -1.64 -2.63
C GLY A 2 -24.91 -1.84 -3.58
N GLU A 3 -25.17 -2.08 -4.86
CA GLU A 3 -24.16 -1.94 -5.91
C GLU A 3 -23.76 -0.47 -6.01
N LYS A 4 -22.60 -0.12 -5.45
CA LYS A 4 -22.00 1.20 -5.67
C LYS A 4 -21.34 1.19 -7.05
N ARG A 5 -21.66 2.19 -7.86
CA ARG A 5 -21.07 2.41 -9.18
C ARG A 5 -19.63 2.82 -9.01
N LEU A 6 -18.75 2.24 -9.83
CA LEU A 6 -17.34 2.55 -9.86
C LEU A 6 -17.17 3.89 -10.60
N GLU A 7 -16.76 4.95 -9.91
CA GLU A 7 -16.58 6.31 -10.47
C GLU A 7 -15.15 6.50 -11.00
N ASP A 8 -15.02 7.18 -12.14
CA ASP A 8 -13.73 7.48 -12.78
C ASP A 8 -13.13 8.76 -12.20
N PHE A 9 -11.83 8.72 -11.87
CA PHE A 9 -11.10 9.86 -11.31
C PHE A 9 -9.73 9.97 -11.96
N ASN A 10 -9.18 11.18 -11.96
CA ASN A 10 -7.75 11.38 -12.13
C ASN A 10 -7.09 11.35 -10.75
N ALA A 11 -6.05 10.52 -10.59
CA ALA A 11 -5.32 10.41 -9.33
C ALA A 11 -3.91 10.97 -9.50
N VAL A 12 -3.46 11.76 -8.53
CA VAL A 12 -2.10 12.32 -8.52
C VAL A 12 -1.46 12.07 -7.16
N LEU A 13 -0.27 11.47 -7.14
CA LEU A 13 0.54 11.31 -5.93
C LEU A 13 1.49 12.51 -5.78
N ARG A 14 1.32 13.32 -4.73
CA ARG A 14 2.25 14.42 -4.38
C ARG A 14 2.68 14.28 -2.92
N GLY A 15 3.99 14.11 -2.71
CA GLY A 15 4.50 13.72 -1.39
C GLY A 15 3.79 12.44 -0.90
N MET A 16 3.35 12.43 0.36
CA MET A 16 2.60 11.31 0.95
C MET A 16 1.07 11.44 0.82
N VAL A 17 0.57 12.10 -0.23
CA VAL A 17 -0.88 12.30 -0.42
C VAL A 17 -1.28 11.96 -1.85
N LEU A 18 -2.28 11.09 -1.97
CA LEU A 18 -3.04 10.83 -3.20
C LEU A 18 -4.21 11.80 -3.28
N PHE A 19 -4.25 12.56 -4.37
CA PHE A 19 -5.29 13.51 -4.70
C PHE A 19 -6.20 12.91 -5.77
N PHE A 20 -7.51 12.94 -5.55
CA PHE A 20 -8.50 12.49 -6.53
C PHE A 20 -9.27 13.69 -7.10
N GLN A 21 -9.19 13.86 -8.42
CA GLN A 21 -9.97 14.84 -9.16
C GLN A 21 -11.09 14.14 -9.93
N LYS A 22 -12.33 14.59 -9.73
CA LYS A 22 -13.47 14.21 -10.57
C LYS A 22 -13.40 14.99 -11.87
N ASP A 23 -13.56 14.29 -12.99
CA ASP A 23 -13.73 14.90 -14.32
C ASP A 23 -15.16 15.48 -14.45
N ASP A 24 -15.55 16.41 -13.57
CA ASP A 24 -16.81 17.14 -13.74
C ASP A 24 -16.57 18.33 -14.66
N TYR A 25 -16.91 18.17 -15.94
CA TYR A 25 -16.89 19.21 -16.99
C TYR A 25 -17.83 20.41 -16.69
N ARG A 26 -18.43 20.49 -15.51
CA ARG A 26 -19.31 21.58 -15.08
C ARG A 26 -18.57 22.50 -14.12
N ARG A 27 -18.01 23.53 -14.75
CA ARG A 27 -17.63 24.83 -14.23
C ARG A 27 -18.33 25.20 -12.92
N GLU A 28 -17.52 25.69 -11.98
CA GLU A 28 -17.89 26.47 -10.79
C GLU A 28 -18.57 25.71 -9.64
N LEU A 29 -17.86 25.71 -8.50
CA LEU A 29 -18.23 25.24 -7.16
C LEU A 29 -17.99 23.74 -6.86
N GLN A 30 -17.04 23.55 -5.94
CA GLN A 30 -16.71 22.33 -5.18
C GLN A 30 -15.68 21.40 -5.81
N VAL A 31 -14.41 21.82 -5.70
CA VAL A 31 -13.25 20.92 -5.66
C VAL A 31 -13.38 20.04 -4.41
N SER A 32 -14.22 19.01 -4.46
CA SER A 32 -14.17 17.95 -3.45
C SER A 32 -12.92 17.11 -3.74
N GLU A 33 -11.77 17.66 -3.36
CA GLU A 33 -10.48 16.98 -3.41
C GLU A 33 -10.52 15.91 -2.32
N GLU A 34 -10.91 14.69 -2.69
CA GLU A 34 -10.71 13.59 -1.76
C GLU A 34 -9.22 13.31 -1.70
N VAL A 35 -8.68 13.36 -0.49
CA VAL A 35 -7.26 13.14 -0.23
C VAL A 35 -7.08 11.89 0.61
N VAL A 36 -6.16 11.03 0.17
CA VAL A 36 -5.77 9.83 0.92
C VAL A 36 -4.29 9.93 1.22
N SER A 37 -3.94 9.96 2.50
CA SER A 37 -2.53 9.93 2.89
C SER A 37 -1.97 8.51 2.76
N VAL A 38 -0.76 8.39 2.22
CA VAL A 38 -0.06 7.12 1.99
C VAL A 38 1.03 6.84 3.02
N HIS A 39 1.18 7.64 4.07
CA HIS A 39 2.10 7.31 5.17
C HIS A 39 1.76 5.92 5.73
N HIS A 40 2.79 5.07 5.88
CA HIS A 40 2.66 3.69 6.32
C HIS A 40 1.64 2.84 5.55
N SER A 41 1.33 3.22 4.32
CA SER A 41 0.38 2.47 3.49
C SER A 41 1.07 1.28 2.81
N LEU A 42 0.28 0.28 2.46
CA LEU A 42 0.70 -0.86 1.66
C LEU A 42 -0.21 -0.96 0.44
N ALA A 43 0.39 -0.88 -0.75
CA ALA A 43 -0.26 -1.13 -2.02
C ALA A 43 0.12 -2.53 -2.54
N GLU A 44 -0.86 -3.32 -2.96
CA GLU A 44 -0.65 -4.70 -3.43
C GLU A 44 -1.68 -5.05 -4.51
N GLU A 45 -1.39 -6.04 -5.36
CA GLU A 45 -2.39 -6.60 -6.27
C GLU A 45 -3.57 -7.19 -5.48
N ALA A 46 -4.80 -6.87 -5.89
CA ALA A 46 -5.99 -7.41 -5.25
C ALA A 46 -6.34 -8.79 -5.82
N SER A 47 -5.48 -9.78 -5.60
CA SER A 47 -5.60 -11.14 -6.17
C SER A 47 -6.92 -11.84 -5.82
N GLU A 48 -7.51 -11.50 -4.67
CA GLU A 48 -8.81 -12.02 -4.22
C GLU A 48 -10.01 -11.37 -4.94
N TYR A 49 -9.79 -10.26 -5.66
CA TYR A 49 -10.82 -9.51 -6.37
C TYR A 49 -10.82 -9.86 -7.86
N ASN A 50 -11.60 -10.87 -8.22
CA ASN A 50 -11.66 -11.39 -9.60
C ASN A 50 -12.72 -10.71 -10.50
N LYS A 51 -13.44 -9.71 -10.00
CA LYS A 51 -14.53 -9.07 -10.76
C LYS A 51 -14.04 -8.17 -11.89
N ARG A 52 -12.82 -7.63 -11.78
CA ARG A 52 -12.23 -6.73 -12.76
C ARG A 52 -10.73 -6.95 -12.83
N PRO A 53 -10.12 -6.83 -14.02
CA PRO A 53 -8.68 -6.93 -14.15
C PRO A 53 -7.99 -5.68 -13.61
N HIS A 54 -6.69 -5.83 -13.31
CA HIS A 54 -5.79 -4.71 -12.98
C HIS A 54 -6.24 -3.92 -11.75
N VAL A 55 -6.74 -4.64 -10.74
CA VAL A 55 -7.17 -4.04 -9.48
C VAL A 55 -6.08 -4.21 -8.44
N PHE A 56 -5.67 -3.11 -7.82
CA PHE A 56 -4.80 -3.11 -6.65
C PHE A 56 -5.55 -2.64 -5.40
N ARG A 57 -5.15 -3.13 -4.24
CA ARG A 57 -5.61 -2.66 -2.93
C ARG A 57 -4.59 -1.68 -2.36
N LEU A 58 -5.07 -0.62 -1.72
CA LEU A 58 -4.29 0.26 -0.87
C LEU A 58 -4.84 0.18 0.55
N GLN A 59 -4.02 -0.30 1.48
CA GLN A 59 -4.34 -0.29 2.89
C GLN A 59 -3.56 0.84 3.57
N THR A 60 -4.27 1.78 4.20
CA THR A 60 -3.68 2.97 4.84
C THR A 60 -3.32 2.69 6.31
N ALA A 61 -2.54 3.60 6.93
CA ALA A 61 -2.13 3.50 8.35
C ALA A 61 -3.28 3.30 9.34
N ASP A 62 -4.46 3.86 9.03
CA ASP A 62 -5.69 3.72 9.81
C ASP A 62 -6.53 2.49 9.42
N TRP A 63 -5.95 1.55 8.67
CA TRP A 63 -6.54 0.28 8.25
C TRP A 63 -7.76 0.39 7.34
N ARG A 64 -7.99 1.54 6.70
CA ARG A 64 -8.93 1.63 5.60
C ARG A 64 -8.35 0.92 4.38
N VAL A 65 -9.22 0.26 3.63
CA VAL A 65 -8.88 -0.44 2.39
C VAL A 65 -9.60 0.24 1.24
N PHE A 66 -8.83 0.63 0.23
CA PHE A 66 -9.31 1.17 -1.03
C PHE A 66 -8.95 0.20 -2.14
N LEU A 67 -9.87 -0.10 -3.05
CA LEU A 67 -9.52 -0.82 -4.28
C LEU A 67 -9.42 0.17 -5.42
N PHE A 68 -8.40 0.04 -6.24
CA PHE A 68 -8.18 0.87 -7.41
C PHE A 68 -8.07 0.01 -8.66
N GLN A 69 -8.79 0.37 -9.72
CA GLN A 69 -8.65 -0.25 -11.03
C GLN A 69 -7.79 0.65 -11.92
N ALA A 70 -6.71 0.07 -12.46
CA ALA A 70 -5.86 0.67 -13.47
C ALA A 70 -6.30 0.25 -14.89
N SER A 71 -5.83 0.98 -15.88
CA SER A 71 -6.05 0.78 -17.31
C SER A 71 -5.28 -0.42 -17.86
N SER A 72 -4.19 -0.82 -17.21
CA SER A 72 -3.36 -1.96 -17.62
C SER A 72 -2.62 -2.59 -16.43
N LYS A 73 -2.09 -3.81 -16.64
CA LYS A 73 -1.23 -4.48 -15.65
C LYS A 73 0.04 -3.67 -15.35
N ALA A 74 0.65 -3.06 -16.37
CA ALA A 74 1.85 -2.24 -16.21
C ALA A 74 1.57 -0.97 -15.39
N GLU A 75 0.43 -0.31 -15.65
CA GLU A 75 0.01 0.86 -14.88
C GLU A 75 -0.31 0.49 -13.43
N MET A 76 -1.00 -0.63 -13.20
CA MET A 76 -1.24 -1.15 -11.84
C MET A 76 0.08 -1.38 -11.09
N ALA A 77 1.05 -2.04 -11.71
CA ALA A 77 2.36 -2.30 -11.11
C ALA A 77 3.09 -0.98 -10.80
N SER A 78 3.09 -0.02 -11.72
CA SER A 78 3.70 1.30 -11.50
C SER A 78 3.06 2.03 -10.32
N TRP A 79 1.73 2.01 -10.18
CA TRP A 79 1.04 2.59 -9.03
C TRP A 79 1.43 1.92 -7.71
N ILE A 80 1.41 0.60 -7.66
CA ILE A 80 1.83 -0.18 -6.49
C ILE A 80 3.25 0.20 -6.08
N ASN A 81 4.19 0.13 -7.03
CA ASN A 81 5.61 0.36 -6.79
C ASN A 81 5.88 1.78 -6.30
N ARG A 82 5.28 2.79 -6.93
CA ARG A 82 5.51 4.21 -6.59
C ARG A 82 4.88 4.60 -5.26
N ILE A 83 3.68 4.10 -4.95
CA ILE A 83 3.05 4.32 -3.63
C ILE A 83 3.91 3.68 -2.54
N ASN A 84 4.33 2.42 -2.73
CA ASN A 84 5.17 1.72 -1.76
C ASN A 84 6.53 2.39 -1.60
N LEU A 85 7.15 2.86 -2.68
CA LEU A 85 8.41 3.60 -2.64
C LEU A 85 8.30 4.89 -1.82
N VAL A 86 7.28 5.73 -2.11
CA VAL A 86 7.04 6.96 -1.34
C VAL A 86 6.80 6.65 0.13
N SER A 87 5.99 5.64 0.42
CA SER A 87 5.70 5.23 1.78
C SER A 87 6.97 4.72 2.48
N ALA A 88 7.79 3.91 1.82
CA ALA A 88 9.02 3.37 2.36
C ALA A 88 10.06 4.47 2.64
N LEU A 89 10.22 5.44 1.74
CA LEU A 89 11.17 6.56 1.87
C LEU A 89 10.75 7.56 2.95
N GLN A 90 9.46 7.84 3.08
CA GLN A 90 8.98 9.00 3.82
C GLN A 90 8.27 8.66 5.14
N SER A 91 7.90 7.40 5.39
CA SER A 91 7.25 7.04 6.67
C SER A 91 8.24 7.14 7.84
N SER A 92 7.87 7.91 8.85
CA SER A 92 8.63 8.02 10.10
C SER A 92 8.58 6.71 10.90
N PRO A 93 9.52 6.42 11.81
CA PRO A 93 9.41 5.25 12.69
C PRO A 93 8.13 5.32 13.54
N PRO A 94 7.46 4.17 13.82
CA PRO A 94 6.33 4.13 14.74
C PRO A 94 6.71 4.69 16.11
N PHE A 95 5.76 5.33 16.81
CA PHE A 95 6.02 5.73 18.19
C PHE A 95 6.28 4.50 19.05
N PRO A 96 7.25 4.56 20.00
CA PRO A 96 7.43 3.47 20.94
C PRO A 96 6.11 3.20 21.64
N ALA A 97 5.76 1.92 21.79
CA ALA A 97 4.54 1.53 22.47
C ALA A 97 4.49 2.21 23.84
N ALA A 98 3.35 2.84 24.17
CA ALA A 98 3.20 3.52 25.44
C ALA A 98 3.46 2.52 26.58
N VAL A 99 4.55 2.72 27.33
CA VAL A 99 4.91 1.92 28.50
C VAL A 99 3.92 2.22 29.62
N GLY A 100 2.89 1.39 29.72
CA GLY A 100 1.84 1.46 30.73
C GLY A 100 1.04 0.17 30.76
N SER A 101 0.14 0.01 31.72
CA SER A 101 -0.69 -1.21 31.89
C SER A 101 -1.75 -1.33 30.77
N GLN A 102 -1.35 -1.46 29.51
CA GLN A 102 -2.26 -1.82 28.45
C GLN A 102 -2.68 -3.27 28.64
N ARG A 103 -3.91 -3.47 29.12
CA ARG A 103 -4.48 -4.80 29.40
C ARG A 103 -4.90 -5.56 28.13
N ARG A 104 -4.80 -4.94 26.94
CA ARG A 104 -5.27 -5.46 25.65
C ARG A 104 -4.39 -4.96 24.51
N PHE A 105 -4.29 -5.76 23.45
CA PHE A 105 -3.66 -5.36 22.19
C PHE A 105 -4.30 -4.08 21.63
N CYS A 106 -3.46 -3.11 21.31
CA CYS A 106 -3.82 -1.99 20.45
C CYS A 106 -2.75 -1.80 19.39
N ARG A 107 -3.17 -1.39 18.19
CA ARG A 107 -2.25 -1.09 17.10
C ARG A 107 -1.39 0.14 17.48
N PRO A 108 -0.09 0.13 17.17
CA PRO A 108 0.78 1.28 17.37
C PRO A 108 0.26 2.52 16.64
N ILE A 109 0.59 3.69 17.18
CA ILE A 109 0.30 4.97 16.52
C ILE A 109 1.39 5.22 15.48
N LEU A 110 0.97 5.33 14.23
CA LEU A 110 1.84 5.58 13.08
C LEU A 110 1.82 7.07 12.75
N PRO A 111 2.94 7.80 12.92
CA PRO A 111 3.00 9.23 12.62
C PRO A 111 2.90 9.54 11.13
N ALA A 112 2.12 10.55 10.78
CA ALA A 112 2.04 11.07 9.41
C ALA A 112 3.19 12.03 9.04
N SER A 113 4.14 12.28 9.96
CA SER A 113 5.31 13.11 9.70
C SER A 113 6.27 12.43 8.72
N GLN A 114 6.95 13.22 7.90
CA GLN A 114 7.99 12.72 7.02
C GLN A 114 9.24 12.32 7.82
N SER A 115 9.82 11.17 7.47
CA SER A 115 11.09 10.70 8.03
C SER A 115 12.23 11.67 7.67
N ALA A 116 13.11 11.92 8.63
CA ALA A 116 14.37 12.66 8.42
C ALA A 116 15.56 11.72 8.14
N ASN A 117 15.32 10.42 7.99
CA ASN A 117 16.36 9.42 7.77
C ASN A 117 16.93 9.48 6.35
N THR A 118 18.22 9.18 6.23
CA THR A 118 18.81 8.84 4.93
C THR A 118 18.29 7.49 4.43
N LEU A 119 18.44 7.22 3.13
CA LEU A 119 18.02 5.95 2.51
C LEU A 119 18.57 4.73 3.27
N ASP A 120 19.86 4.72 3.60
CA ASP A 120 20.49 3.61 4.34
C ASP A 120 19.92 3.44 5.75
N ARG A 121 19.69 4.55 6.46
CA ARG A 121 19.09 4.51 7.80
C ARG A 121 17.64 4.03 7.75
N GLN A 122 16.90 4.46 6.72
CA GLN A 122 15.52 4.03 6.50
C GLN A 122 15.46 2.52 6.23
N MET A 123 16.35 2.00 5.38
CA MET A 123 16.43 0.59 5.07
C MET A 123 16.83 -0.25 6.30
N GLN A 124 17.84 0.17 7.07
CA GLN A 124 18.22 -0.48 8.33
C GLN A 124 17.05 -0.52 9.34
N SER A 125 16.31 0.59 9.46
CA SER A 125 15.14 0.67 10.33
C SER A 125 14.07 -0.32 9.89
N HIS A 126 13.79 -0.41 8.58
CA HIS A 126 12.79 -1.33 8.04
C HIS A 126 13.17 -2.80 8.25
N MET A 127 14.45 -3.15 8.08
CA MET A 127 14.96 -4.50 8.37
C MET A 127 14.78 -4.87 9.84
N GLY A 128 15.16 -3.98 10.77
CA GLY A 128 14.98 -4.23 12.20
C GLY A 128 13.51 -4.35 12.61
N MET A 129 12.62 -3.55 12.01
CA MET A 129 11.17 -3.69 12.23
C MET A 129 10.65 -5.03 11.72
N LEU A 130 11.06 -5.47 10.52
CA LEU A 130 10.68 -6.76 9.96
C LEU A 130 11.10 -7.93 10.86
N GLU A 131 12.35 -7.91 11.35
CA GLU A 131 12.85 -8.92 12.29
C GLU A 131 12.03 -8.94 13.58
N SER A 132 11.74 -7.76 14.15
CA SER A 132 10.90 -7.64 15.35
C SER A 132 9.50 -8.23 15.14
N PHE A 133 8.84 -7.92 14.01
CA PHE A 133 7.49 -8.44 13.76
C PHE A 133 7.48 -9.94 13.51
N ARG A 134 8.50 -10.49 12.84
CA ARG A 134 8.65 -11.94 12.66
C ARG A 134 8.85 -12.64 14.01
N ALA A 135 9.69 -12.08 14.88
CA ALA A 135 9.89 -12.61 16.23
C ALA A 135 8.60 -12.56 17.07
N ASP A 136 7.88 -11.43 17.03
CA ASP A 136 6.60 -11.28 17.73
C ASP A 136 5.54 -12.27 17.22
N LEU A 137 5.48 -12.52 15.90
CA LEU A 137 4.54 -13.47 15.31
C LEU A 137 4.89 -14.91 15.69
N LEU A 138 6.18 -15.26 15.68
CA LEU A 138 6.65 -16.57 16.14
C LEU A 138 6.27 -16.79 17.61
N HIS A 139 6.57 -15.83 18.48
CA HIS A 139 6.22 -15.88 19.89
C HIS A 139 4.70 -16.02 20.08
N LEU A 140 3.88 -15.33 19.27
CA LEU A 140 2.43 -15.44 19.31
C LEU A 140 1.91 -16.83 18.90
N HIS A 141 2.59 -17.50 17.97
CA HIS A 141 2.26 -18.87 17.56
C HIS A 141 2.71 -19.92 18.58
N GLU A 142 3.85 -19.72 19.24
CA GLU A 142 4.34 -20.60 20.31
C GLU A 142 3.52 -20.50 21.59
N ASN A 143 2.81 -19.39 21.79
CA ASN A 143 1.98 -19.13 22.96
C ASN A 143 0.49 -18.96 22.57
N PRO A 144 -0.17 -20.01 22.04
CA PRO A 144 -1.58 -19.93 21.73
C PRO A 144 -2.42 -19.82 23.02
N PRO A 145 -3.60 -19.19 22.97
CA PRO A 145 -4.54 -19.15 24.09
C PRO A 145 -5.06 -20.58 24.41
N GLU A 146 -4.42 -21.27 25.35
CA GLU A 146 -4.75 -22.65 25.73
C GLU A 146 -5.85 -22.76 26.80
N GLY A 147 -6.67 -23.81 26.67
CA GLY A 147 -7.56 -24.31 27.73
C GLY A 147 -9.07 -24.17 27.44
N ARG A 148 -9.88 -25.00 28.12
CA ARG A 148 -11.37 -24.96 28.09
C ARG A 148 -12.00 -23.63 28.57
N ARG A 149 -11.17 -22.63 28.90
CA ARG A 149 -11.56 -21.30 29.41
C ARG A 149 -10.96 -20.15 28.60
N ALA A 150 -10.24 -20.39 27.50
CA ALA A 150 -9.88 -19.32 26.58
C ALA A 150 -11.19 -18.61 26.15
N LYS A 151 -11.39 -17.38 26.62
CA LYS A 151 -12.64 -16.69 26.36
C LYS A 151 -12.65 -16.38 24.86
N ALA A 152 -13.82 -16.38 24.22
CA ALA A 152 -13.95 -15.99 22.81
C ALA A 152 -13.27 -14.63 22.51
N LYS A 153 -13.23 -13.76 23.52
CA LYS A 153 -12.52 -12.48 23.48
C LYS A 153 -10.99 -12.62 23.36
N ASP A 154 -10.39 -13.58 24.05
CA ASP A 154 -8.94 -13.81 24.05
C ASP A 154 -8.50 -14.41 22.70
N LEU A 155 -9.32 -15.30 22.12
CA LEU A 155 -9.13 -15.84 20.77
C LEU A 155 -9.20 -14.74 19.70
N GLU A 156 -10.18 -13.84 19.80
CA GLU A 156 -10.31 -12.72 18.86
C GLU A 156 -9.13 -11.73 19.00
N GLU A 157 -8.66 -11.48 20.23
CA GLU A 157 -7.49 -10.63 20.44
C GLU A 157 -6.21 -11.24 19.85
N HIS A 158 -6.01 -12.55 20.04
CA HIS A 158 -4.92 -13.29 19.42
C HIS A 158 -4.99 -13.22 17.88
N ARG A 159 -6.18 -13.45 17.31
CA ARG A 159 -6.42 -13.35 15.86
C ARG A 159 -6.11 -11.96 15.31
N LEU A 160 -6.59 -10.90 15.98
CA LEU A 160 -6.35 -9.51 15.58
C LEU A 160 -4.87 -9.13 15.64
N ARG A 161 -4.13 -9.66 16.65
CA ARG A 161 -2.69 -9.44 16.77
C ARG A 161 -1.93 -10.17 15.67
N ALA A 162 -2.29 -11.41 15.36
CA ALA A 162 -1.69 -12.16 14.27
C ALA A 162 -1.93 -11.47 12.91
N GLU A 163 -3.16 -11.02 12.63
CA GLU A 163 -3.52 -10.28 11.41
C GLU A 163 -2.71 -8.98 11.29
N TYR A 164 -2.53 -8.26 12.40
CA TYR A 164 -1.68 -7.07 12.44
C TYR A 164 -0.22 -7.40 12.12
N LEU A 165 0.37 -8.38 12.80
CA LEU A 165 1.79 -8.73 12.61
C LEU A 165 2.05 -9.21 11.18
N GLN A 166 1.16 -10.02 10.62
CA GLN A 166 1.28 -10.48 9.23
C GLN A 166 1.22 -9.31 8.24
N HIS A 167 0.30 -8.37 8.45
CA HIS A 167 0.20 -7.18 7.60
C HIS A 167 1.47 -6.32 7.67
N GLU A 168 2.02 -6.11 8.86
CA GLU A 168 3.26 -5.34 9.03
C GLU A 168 4.45 -6.05 8.38
N ILE A 169 4.57 -7.37 8.52
CA ILE A 169 5.60 -8.18 7.84
C ILE A 169 5.54 -7.93 6.32
N CYS A 170 4.37 -8.11 5.70
CA CYS A 170 4.21 -7.88 4.26
C CYS A 170 4.54 -6.43 3.87
N ARG A 171 4.18 -5.45 4.71
CA ARG A 171 4.50 -4.04 4.46
C ARG A 171 6.00 -3.78 4.44
N TYR A 172 6.72 -4.26 5.46
CA TYR A 172 8.16 -4.02 5.57
C TYR A 172 8.97 -4.84 4.56
N GLU A 173 8.50 -6.04 4.18
CA GLU A 173 9.06 -6.79 3.04
C GLU A 173 8.96 -5.99 1.74
N ALA A 174 7.76 -5.49 1.41
CA ALA A 174 7.56 -4.66 0.24
C ALA A 174 8.41 -3.38 0.27
N TYR A 175 8.52 -2.74 1.44
CA TYR A 175 9.35 -1.53 1.61
C TYR A 175 10.83 -1.81 1.38
N ILE A 176 11.37 -2.88 1.94
CA ILE A 176 12.77 -3.24 1.75
C ILE A 176 13.03 -3.51 0.27
N GLN A 177 12.18 -4.31 -0.39
CA GLN A 177 12.31 -4.63 -1.81
C GLN A 177 12.34 -3.38 -2.69
N VAL A 178 11.40 -2.44 -2.51
CA VAL A 178 11.38 -1.21 -3.31
C VAL A 178 12.57 -0.30 -3.00
N LEU A 179 13.05 -0.24 -1.76
CA LEU A 179 14.22 0.57 -1.41
C LEU A 179 15.53 -0.02 -1.97
N GLU A 180 15.67 -1.35 -2.01
CA GLU A 180 16.82 -2.02 -2.62
C GLU A 180 16.92 -1.73 -4.12
N VAL A 181 15.79 -1.89 -4.84
CA VAL A 181 15.74 -1.57 -6.27
C VAL A 181 15.98 -0.07 -6.47
N TRP A 182 15.35 0.79 -5.67
CA TRP A 182 15.57 2.23 -5.74
C TRP A 182 17.03 2.61 -5.53
N LYS A 183 17.71 2.00 -4.56
CA LYS A 183 19.13 2.23 -4.29
C LYS A 183 20.01 1.86 -5.49
N SER A 184 19.69 0.77 -6.19
CA SER A 184 20.43 0.38 -7.41
C SER A 184 20.27 1.39 -8.56
N VAL A 185 19.10 2.00 -8.67
CA VAL A 185 18.77 2.94 -9.74
C VAL A 185 19.30 4.34 -9.45
N ASN A 186 19.18 4.79 -8.20
CA ASN A 186 19.54 6.13 -7.75
C ASN A 186 20.93 6.15 -7.07
N SER A 187 21.94 5.64 -7.77
CA SER A 187 23.31 5.60 -7.25
C SER A 187 24.02 6.97 -7.31
N ASP A 188 23.55 7.89 -8.17
CA ASP A 188 24.14 9.22 -8.39
C ASP A 188 23.45 10.36 -7.62
N GLY A 189 22.35 10.06 -6.92
CA GLY A 189 21.60 11.02 -6.09
C GLY A 189 20.71 11.97 -6.88
N THR A 190 20.57 11.78 -8.19
CA THR A 190 19.75 12.65 -9.05
C THR A 190 18.33 12.12 -9.08
N PHE A 191 17.34 12.99 -8.86
CA PHE A 191 15.92 12.63 -8.92
C PHE A 191 15.33 13.04 -10.26
N GLY A 192 15.04 12.08 -11.13
CA GLY A 192 14.45 12.31 -12.45
C GLY A 192 13.29 11.36 -12.80
N SER A 193 12.47 11.78 -13.77
CA SER A 193 11.41 10.94 -14.33
C SER A 193 11.97 9.70 -15.05
N ALA A 194 13.21 9.75 -15.54
CA ALA A 194 13.89 8.62 -16.16
C ALA A 194 14.19 7.52 -15.12
N ASP A 195 14.57 7.90 -13.91
CA ASP A 195 14.90 6.98 -12.82
C ASP A 195 13.65 6.23 -12.35
N LEU A 196 12.51 6.91 -12.29
CA LEU A 196 11.23 6.26 -11.96
C LEU A 196 10.81 5.22 -13.01
N ASN A 197 11.06 5.48 -14.30
CA ASN A 197 10.77 4.51 -15.35
C ASN A 197 11.73 3.31 -15.30
N LEU A 198 13.00 3.56 -14.98
CA LEU A 198 14.00 2.49 -14.78
C LEU A 198 13.69 1.65 -13.55
N PHE A 199 13.28 2.28 -12.46
CA PHE A 199 12.78 1.65 -11.24
C PHE A 199 11.57 0.75 -11.51
N ASP A 200 10.54 1.27 -12.20
CA ASP A 200 9.36 0.49 -12.55
C ASP A 200 9.73 -0.73 -13.41
N ARG A 201 10.66 -0.56 -14.36
CA ARG A 201 11.15 -1.66 -15.20
C ARG A 201 11.87 -2.72 -14.38
N ASN A 202 12.78 -2.33 -13.49
CA ASN A 202 13.57 -3.27 -12.68
C ASN A 202 12.68 -4.10 -11.73
N LEU A 203 11.69 -3.47 -11.08
CA LEU A 203 10.72 -4.18 -10.24
C LEU A 203 9.80 -5.09 -11.04
N CYS A 204 9.37 -4.66 -12.23
CA CYS A 204 8.60 -5.52 -13.11
C CYS A 204 9.43 -6.75 -13.52
N THR A 205 10.68 -6.58 -13.94
CA THR A 205 11.57 -7.70 -14.34
C THR A 205 11.82 -8.66 -13.19
N ALA A 206 12.11 -8.18 -11.97
CA ALA A 206 12.30 -9.02 -10.79
C ALA A 206 11.08 -9.90 -10.49
N ALA A 207 9.86 -9.37 -10.67
CA ALA A 207 8.62 -10.12 -10.50
C ALA A 207 8.35 -11.18 -11.60
N PHE A 208 8.98 -11.05 -12.77
CA PHE A 208 8.90 -12.04 -13.86
C PHE A 208 10.00 -13.11 -13.78
N GLU A 209 11.12 -12.84 -13.11
CA GLU A 209 12.19 -13.82 -12.91
C GLU A 209 11.83 -14.84 -11.82
N GLU A 210 11.09 -14.46 -10.77
CA GLU A 210 10.54 -15.42 -9.78
C GLU A 210 9.46 -16.35 -10.35
N ASN A 211 8.83 -15.99 -11.47
CA ASN A 211 7.81 -16.81 -12.17
C ASN A 211 8.38 -17.57 -13.37
N GLY A 212 9.71 -17.62 -13.51
CA GLY A 212 10.43 -18.00 -14.72
C GLY A 212 10.96 -19.43 -14.81
N GLU A 213 10.42 -20.42 -14.10
CA GLU A 213 10.63 -21.83 -14.43
C GLU A 213 9.34 -22.47 -14.95
N GLY A 214 9.21 -22.51 -16.28
CA GLY A 214 8.29 -23.42 -16.97
C GLY A 214 7.43 -22.76 -18.05
N GLY A 215 7.82 -22.96 -19.30
CA GLY A 215 6.89 -22.90 -20.44
C GLY A 215 7.27 -21.90 -21.51
N GLY A 216 8.14 -22.32 -22.42
CA GLY A 216 8.38 -21.59 -23.66
C GLY A 216 7.12 -21.53 -24.52
N LEU A 217 6.99 -20.46 -25.32
CA LEU A 217 6.44 -20.48 -26.69
C LEU A 217 6.67 -19.13 -27.39
N LYS A 218 7.52 -19.22 -28.43
CA LYS A 218 7.47 -18.57 -29.76
C LYS A 218 7.48 -17.03 -29.88
N LYS A 219 8.64 -16.57 -30.37
CA LYS A 219 8.91 -15.34 -31.12
C LYS A 219 7.82 -15.05 -32.17
N SER A 220 7.41 -13.80 -32.28
CA SER A 220 6.82 -13.25 -33.51
C SER A 220 7.40 -11.86 -33.75
N HIS A 221 7.99 -11.71 -34.94
CA HIS A 221 8.51 -10.48 -35.50
C HIS A 221 7.37 -9.65 -36.08
N SER A 222 7.42 -8.33 -35.92
CA SER A 222 7.01 -7.33 -36.92
C SER A 222 7.51 -5.94 -36.50
N SER A 223 8.13 -5.22 -37.43
CA SER A 223 8.52 -3.79 -37.40
C SER A 223 8.13 -3.17 -38.75
N PRO A 224 8.20 -1.85 -38.98
CA PRO A 224 7.96 -0.67 -38.12
C PRO A 224 6.98 0.34 -38.77
N SER A 225 6.53 1.37 -38.06
CA SER A 225 6.21 2.68 -38.68
C SER A 225 6.31 3.80 -37.62
N LEU A 226 7.14 4.78 -37.96
CA LEU A 226 7.38 6.02 -37.22
C LEU A 226 6.30 7.03 -37.62
N GLU A 227 5.52 7.50 -36.64
CA GLU A 227 5.01 8.87 -36.67
C GLU A 227 5.28 9.52 -35.30
N LEU A 228 5.98 10.64 -35.39
CA LEU A 228 6.45 11.47 -34.31
C LEU A 228 5.33 12.46 -33.96
N GLU A 229 4.63 12.26 -32.84
CA GLU A 229 3.83 13.32 -32.22
C GLU A 229 4.23 13.51 -30.75
N VAL A 230 4.39 14.78 -30.42
CA VAL A 230 4.98 15.38 -29.22
C VAL A 230 4.22 14.95 -27.94
N PRO A 231 4.90 14.68 -26.80
CA PRO A 231 4.21 14.20 -25.61
C PRO A 231 3.47 15.33 -24.89
N ALA A 232 2.16 15.19 -24.77
CA ALA A 232 1.36 15.89 -23.78
C ALA A 232 1.67 15.33 -22.37
N PRO A 233 1.55 16.13 -21.29
CA PRO A 233 1.85 15.69 -19.94
C PRO A 233 0.98 14.50 -19.53
N ALA A 234 1.58 13.49 -18.90
CA ALA A 234 0.90 12.26 -18.51
C ALA A 234 -0.19 12.54 -17.47
N VAL A 235 -1.45 12.53 -17.91
CA VAL A 235 -2.63 12.50 -17.06
C VAL A 235 -3.10 11.05 -16.99
N VAL A 236 -3.04 10.46 -15.79
CA VAL A 236 -3.37 9.04 -15.57
C VAL A 236 -4.67 8.92 -14.78
N LYS A 237 -5.63 8.21 -15.37
CA LYS A 237 -6.96 7.93 -14.81
C LYS A 237 -6.90 6.68 -13.94
N VAL A 238 -7.30 6.79 -12.68
CA VAL A 238 -7.37 5.66 -11.74
C VAL A 238 -8.74 5.64 -11.08
N ARG A 239 -9.37 4.47 -11.08
CA ARG A 239 -10.75 4.27 -10.65
C ARG A 239 -10.80 3.63 -9.26
N ARG A 240 -11.77 3.90 -8.38
CA ARG A 240 -11.73 3.39 -6.97
C ARG A 240 -13.02 2.78 -6.41
N ASN A 241 -12.90 1.93 -5.37
CA ASN A 241 -13.99 1.33 -4.59
C ASN A 241 -13.83 1.67 -3.08
N ILE A 242 -14.91 2.13 -2.44
CA ILE A 242 -14.94 2.54 -1.02
C ILE A 242 -15.87 1.60 -0.25
N SER A 243 -15.31 0.72 0.58
CA SER A 243 -16.04 -0.13 1.53
C SER A 243 -15.86 0.35 2.97
N GLU A 244 -16.59 1.40 3.37
CA GLU A 244 -16.71 1.76 4.79
C GLU A 244 -17.68 0.79 5.50
N ARG A 245 -17.18 0.03 6.50
CA ARG A 245 -18.04 -0.44 7.60
C ARG A 245 -18.02 0.60 8.71
N ARG A 246 -19.02 1.49 8.73
CA ARG A 246 -19.31 2.32 9.90
C ARG A 246 -19.75 1.40 11.04
N ARG A 247 -18.92 1.26 12.07
CA ARG A 247 -19.39 0.76 13.38
C ARG A 247 -20.16 1.90 14.03
N THR A 248 -21.48 1.85 13.96
CA THR A 248 -22.35 2.73 14.73
C THR A 248 -22.18 2.40 16.21
N ALA A 249 -21.58 3.32 16.97
CA ALA A 249 -21.64 3.29 18.42
C ALA A 249 -23.07 3.62 18.85
N GLY A 250 -23.76 2.64 19.44
CA GLY A 250 -25.08 2.82 20.03
C GLY A 250 -25.00 3.78 21.22
N HIS A 251 -25.58 4.97 21.07
CA HIS A 251 -25.95 5.80 22.20
C HIS A 251 -27.21 5.19 22.83
N ARG A 252 -27.03 4.43 23.93
CA ARG A 252 -28.14 4.04 24.80
C ARG A 252 -28.24 5.08 25.91
N SER A 253 -29.36 5.80 25.87
CA SER A 253 -29.81 6.75 26.87
C SER A 253 -30.07 6.06 28.22
N GLN A 254 -29.50 6.63 29.28
CA GLN A 254 -29.88 6.57 30.70
C GLN A 254 -29.29 7.89 31.27
N MET A 255 -29.99 8.75 32.00
CA MET A 255 -30.72 8.54 33.25
C MET A 255 -31.63 9.76 33.53
N GLU A 256 -32.70 9.48 34.26
CA GLU A 256 -33.38 10.30 35.29
C GLU A 256 -34.04 11.63 34.92
#